data_AF-A0A2J4XX05-F1
#
_entry.id   AF-A0A2J4XX05-F1
#
_cell.length_a   1.000
_cell.length_b   1.000
_cell.length_c   1.000
_cell.angle_alpha   90.00
_cell.angle_beta   90.00
_cell.angle_gamma   90.00
#
_symmetry.space_group_name_H-M   'P 1'
#
loop_
_entity.id
_entity.type
_entity.pdbx_description
1 polymer ?
#
loop_
_entity_poly.entity_id
_entity_poly.type
_entity_poly.pdbx_seq_one_letter_code
_entity_poly.pdbx_strand_id
1 'polypeptide(L)' 'PQEDPLWQHPQVAITPHMASIAQTEVIARQLLDNIRRQQQALPLKNLVNKRSGY' A
#
# COMPACT_ATOMS: atom_id res chain seq x y z
N PRO A 1 -13.53 -16.31 4.33
CA PRO A 1 -13.66 -17.67 3.72
C PRO A 1 -14.91 -17.75 2.85
N GLN A 2 -15.08 -18.76 1.98
CA GLN A 2 -16.30 -18.84 1.15
C GLN A 2 -17.58 -18.97 2.01
N GLU A 3 -17.49 -19.69 3.14
CA GLU A 3 -18.61 -19.91 4.07
C GLU A 3 -18.77 -18.80 5.13
N ASP A 4 -18.07 -17.67 4.96
CA ASP A 4 -18.13 -16.58 5.93
C ASP A 4 -19.53 -15.92 5.94
N PRO A 5 -20.21 -15.80 7.10
CA PRO A 5 -21.55 -15.22 7.20
C PRO A 5 -21.65 -13.78 6.66
N LEU A 6 -20.54 -13.04 6.65
CA LEU A 6 -20.52 -11.67 6.13
C LEU A 6 -20.91 -11.58 4.66
N TRP A 7 -20.72 -12.65 3.86
CA TRP A 7 -21.14 -12.67 2.45
C TRP A 7 -22.64 -12.55 2.24
N GLN A 8 -23.46 -12.99 3.21
CA GLN A 8 -24.93 -12.99 3.09
C GLN A 8 -25.59 -11.91 3.96
N HIS A 9 -24.82 -11.15 4.74
CA HIS A 9 -25.38 -10.19 5.69
C HIS A 9 -26.02 -8.99 4.95
N PRO A 10 -27.30 -8.68 5.18
CA PRO A 10 -28.07 -7.74 4.33
C PRO A 10 -27.60 -6.29 4.40
N GLN A 11 -26.85 -5.92 5.43
CA GLN A 11 -26.31 -4.56 5.63
C GLN A 11 -24.79 -4.47 5.43
N VAL A 12 -24.15 -5.51 4.87
CA VAL A 12 -22.71 -5.52 4.61
C VAL A 12 -22.47 -5.53 3.10
N ALA A 13 -21.59 -4.65 2.64
CA ALA A 13 -21.05 -4.68 1.29
C ALA A 13 -19.58 -5.12 1.34
N ILE A 14 -19.22 -6.15 0.57
CA ILE A 14 -17.85 -6.67 0.50
C ILE A 14 -17.27 -6.36 -0.87
N THR A 15 -16.12 -5.71 -0.87
CA THR A 15 -15.27 -5.54 -2.05
C THR A 15 -13.98 -6.34 -1.84
N PRO A 16 -13.47 -7.10 -2.83
CA PRO A 16 -12.31 -7.96 -2.65
C PRO A 16 -11.01 -7.13 -2.67
N HIS A 17 -10.75 -6.41 -1.58
CA HIS A 17 -9.55 -5.61 -1.34
C HIS A 17 -9.19 -4.64 -2.49
N MET A 18 -10.21 -3.98 -3.03
CA MET A 18 -10.08 -3.06 -4.17
C MET A 18 -10.42 -1.61 -3.82
N ALA A 19 -10.40 -1.26 -2.52
CA ALA A 19 -10.68 0.09 -2.06
C ALA A 19 -9.66 1.11 -2.59
N SER A 20 -8.44 0.67 -2.88
CA SER A 20 -7.39 1.49 -3.49
C SER A 20 -6.50 0.61 -4.36
N ILE A 21 -6.02 1.18 -5.47
CA ILE A 21 -4.97 0.59 -6.30
C ILE A 21 -3.89 1.63 -6.54
N ALA A 22 -2.66 1.28 -6.23
CA ALA A 22 -1.51 2.12 -6.55
C ALA A 22 -1.15 1.94 -8.03
N GLN A 23 -1.27 3.02 -8.80
CA GLN A 23 -0.93 3.01 -10.22
C GLN A 23 0.56 2.70 -10.41
N THR A 24 0.90 1.76 -11.28
CA THR A 24 2.28 1.30 -11.51
C THR A 24 3.24 2.45 -11.83
N GLU A 25 2.78 3.43 -12.60
CA GLU A 25 3.57 4.60 -12.97
C GLU A 25 3.90 5.49 -11.75
N VAL A 26 2.96 5.61 -10.80
CA VAL A 26 3.18 6.35 -9.55
C VAL A 26 4.16 5.60 -8.65
N ILE A 27 4.02 4.28 -8.53
CA ILE A 27 4.96 3.42 -7.77
C ILE A 27 6.37 3.55 -8.36
N ALA A 28 6.51 3.40 -9.68
CA ALA A 28 7.80 3.48 -10.36
C ALA A 28 8.48 4.84 -10.14
N ARG A 29 7.73 5.94 -10.25
CA ARG A 29 8.24 7.28 -9.95
C ARG A 29 8.74 7.39 -8.50
N GLN A 30 7.98 6.91 -7.54
CA GLN A 30 8.35 6.97 -6.13
C GLN A 30 9.61 6.15 -5.81
N LEU A 31 9.73 4.96 -6.41
CA LEU A 31 10.91 4.12 -6.27
C LEU A 31 12.15 4.79 -6.87
N LEU A 32 12.05 5.30 -8.10
CA LEU A 32 13.16 5.97 -8.79
C LEU A 32 13.63 7.22 -8.04
N ASP A 33 12.72 7.99 -7.43
CA ASP A 33 13.08 9.13 -6.59
C ASP A 33 13.93 8.69 -5.38
N ASN A 34 13.49 7.66 -4.65
CA ASN A 34 14.25 7.15 -3.50
C ASN A 34 15.59 6.52 -3.89
N ILE A 35 15.69 5.83 -5.04
CA ILE A 35 16.97 5.31 -5.56
C ILE A 35 17.96 6.45 -5.84
N ARG A 36 17.51 7.51 -6.53
CA ARG A 36 18.36 8.67 -6.81
C ARG A 36 18.83 9.36 -5.51
N ARG A 37 17.92 9.52 -4.54
CA ARG A 37 18.26 10.07 -3.22
C ARG A 37 19.29 9.22 -2.49
N GLN A 38 19.12 7.90 -2.50
CA GLN A 38 20.09 6.97 -1.91
C GLN A 38 21.49 7.12 -2.53
N GLN A 39 21.57 7.16 -3.85
CA GLN A 39 22.84 7.33 -4.58
C GLN A 39 23.55 8.64 -4.25
N GLN A 40 22.79 9.67 -3.90
CA GLN A 40 23.28 11.00 -3.52
C GLN A 40 23.46 11.18 -2.00
N ALA A 41 23.34 10.11 -1.21
CA ALA A 41 23.35 10.16 0.25
C ALA A 41 22.31 11.13 0.86
N LEU A 42 21.20 11.37 0.16
CA LEU A 42 20.07 12.17 0.64
C LEU A 42 19.11 11.31 1.47
N PRO A 43 18.40 11.90 2.45
CA PRO A 43 17.43 11.16 3.26
C PRO A 43 16.34 10.53 2.40
N LEU A 44 16.00 9.25 2.59
CA LEU A 44 14.90 8.61 1.88
C LEU A 44 13.55 9.20 2.31
N LYS A 45 12.58 9.21 1.39
CA LYS A 45 11.19 9.59 1.67
C LYS A 45 10.40 8.39 2.15
N ASN A 46 9.43 8.64 3.03
CA ASN A 46 8.44 7.66 3.52
C ASN A 46 9.07 6.42 4.16
N LEU A 47 10.07 6.62 5.02
CA LEU A 47 10.68 5.54 5.78
C LEU A 47 9.69 4.94 6.78
N VAL A 48 9.55 3.62 6.73
CA VAL A 48 8.80 2.83 7.72
C VAL A 48 9.57 2.81 9.04
N ASN A 49 8.87 3.08 10.13
CA ASN A 49 9.42 2.87 11.47
C ASN A 49 9.15 1.42 11.90
N LYS A 50 10.18 0.58 11.82
CA LYS A 50 10.09 -0.86 12.15
C LYS A 50 9.65 -1.13 13.59
N ARG A 51 9.90 -0.22 14.53
CA ARG A 51 9.44 -0.38 15.93
C ARG A 51 7.95 -0.10 16.06
N SER A 52 7.44 0.87 15.30
CA SER A 52 6.02 1.22 15.29
C SER A 52 5.19 0.28 14.40
N GLY A 53 5.83 -0.41 13.45
CA GLY A 53 5.16 -1.33 12.52
C GLY A 53 4.51 -0.66 11.31
N TYR A 54 4.76 0.63 11.10
CA TYR A 54 4.28 1.44 9.98
C TYR A 54 5.27 2.55 9.62
#